data_AF-A0A662EXT6-F1
#
_entry.id   AF-A0A662EXT6-F1
#
_cell.length_a   1.000
_cell.length_b   1.000
_cell.length_c   1.000
_cell.angle_alpha   90.00
_cell.angle_beta   90.00
_cell.angle_gamma   90.00
#
_symmetry.space_group_name_H-M   'P 1'
#
loop_
_entity.id
_entity.type
_entity.pdbx_description
1 polymer ?
#
loop_
_entity_poly.entity_id
_entity_poly.type
_entity_poly.pdbx_seq_one_letter_code
_entity_poly.pdbx_strand_id
1 'polypeptide(L)'
;MFIRTKIIKGKEYAYKVENIWRKRKKASRQKVGKYLGRVYTVDKEKDLNFMHVVKKDLDKYLSETDYYMIIKDLILKELLNHGFVRKKYSKYKYVKDGLMVDLKYKKVFNDKEKECVLRMNEGFLCNTTMKGLLNFKGEGSEREIGQKLANNLVEAGLVVDQDVFLALFDKIGKLNYVTMQEEPEYEEYIEEKE
;
A
#
# COMPACT_ATOMS: atom_id res chain seq x y z
N MET A 1 -2.41 -11.78 5.53
CA MET A 1 -3.34 -10.81 6.15
C MET A 1 -4.36 -10.45 5.07
N PHE A 2 -5.58 -10.08 5.41
CA PHE A 2 -6.52 -9.46 4.45
C PHE A 2 -7.52 -8.57 5.20
N ILE A 3 -8.30 -7.79 4.47
CA ILE A 3 -9.35 -6.93 5.04
C ILE A 3 -10.70 -7.63 4.89
N ARG A 4 -11.45 -7.72 5.99
CA ARG A 4 -12.82 -8.23 6.00
C ARG A 4 -13.77 -7.12 6.41
N THR A 5 -14.94 -7.06 5.78
CA THR A 5 -16.00 -6.13 6.18
C THR A 5 -17.11 -6.82 6.96
N LYS A 6 -17.81 -6.04 7.78
CA LYS A 6 -18.99 -6.46 8.54
C LYS A 6 -20.00 -5.32 8.57
N ILE A 7 -21.27 -5.65 8.36
CA ILE A 7 -22.38 -4.71 8.50
C ILE A 7 -22.89 -4.73 9.94
N ILE A 8 -22.99 -3.55 10.56
CA ILE A 8 -23.50 -3.34 11.91
C ILE A 8 -24.47 -2.17 11.86
N LYS A 9 -25.74 -2.40 12.19
CA LYS A 9 -26.81 -1.36 12.14
C LYS A 9 -26.86 -0.60 10.80
N GLY A 10 -26.81 -1.34 9.69
CA GLY A 10 -26.86 -0.80 8.33
C GLY A 10 -25.59 -0.06 7.87
N LYS A 11 -24.53 -0.02 8.69
CA LYS A 11 -23.24 0.60 8.34
C LYS A 11 -22.17 -0.46 8.17
N GLU A 12 -21.31 -0.29 7.19
CA GLU A 12 -20.22 -1.21 6.91
C GLU A 12 -18.92 -0.79 7.59
N TYR A 13 -18.21 -1.77 8.15
CA TYR A 13 -17.00 -1.59 8.95
C TYR A 13 -15.93 -2.59 8.53
N ALA A 14 -14.68 -2.13 8.44
CA ALA A 14 -13.55 -2.94 8.02
C ALA A 14 -12.68 -3.37 9.21
N TYR A 15 -12.16 -4.60 9.10
CA TYR A 15 -11.28 -5.23 10.08
C TYR A 15 -10.10 -5.87 9.36
N LYS A 16 -8.90 -5.67 9.91
CA LYS A 16 -7.71 -6.42 9.55
C LYS A 16 -7.80 -7.80 10.18
N VAL A 17 -7.70 -8.84 9.36
CA VAL A 17 -7.79 -10.24 9.80
C VAL A 17 -6.60 -11.05 9.30
N GLU A 18 -6.26 -12.10 10.04
CA GLU A 18 -5.20 -13.04 9.73
C GLU A 18 -5.70 -14.48 9.87
N ASN A 19 -5.22 -15.37 8.99
CA ASN A 19 -5.48 -16.80 9.12
C ASN A 19 -4.46 -17.41 10.08
N ILE A 20 -4.94 -18.12 11.08
CA ILE A 20 -4.13 -18.85 12.06
C ILE A 20 -4.46 -20.33 12.01
N TRP A 21 -3.43 -21.18 11.96
CA TRP A 21 -3.59 -22.63 12.04
C TRP A 21 -3.65 -23.08 13.49
N ARG A 22 -4.75 -23.73 13.92
CA ARG A 22 -4.86 -24.30 15.26
C ARG A 22 -4.45 -25.77 15.25
N LYS A 23 -3.19 -26.06 15.62
CA LYS A 23 -2.61 -27.42 15.67
C LYS A 23 -3.53 -28.44 16.35
N ARG A 24 -4.02 -28.14 17.57
CA ARG A 24 -4.89 -29.06 18.34
C ARG A 24 -6.22 -29.40 17.65
N LYS A 25 -6.78 -28.47 16.86
CA LYS A 25 -8.05 -28.65 16.16
C LYS A 25 -7.86 -29.03 14.69
N LYS A 26 -6.61 -29.15 14.22
CA LYS A 26 -6.21 -29.34 12.82
C LYS A 26 -7.06 -28.51 11.85
N ALA A 27 -7.29 -27.25 12.20
CA ALA A 27 -8.20 -26.38 11.45
C ALA A 27 -7.67 -24.93 11.39
N SER A 28 -7.92 -24.28 10.26
CA SER A 28 -7.68 -22.84 10.08
C SER A 28 -8.79 -22.04 10.77
N ARG A 29 -8.41 -20.96 11.45
CA ARG A 29 -9.33 -19.97 12.02
C ARG A 29 -8.88 -18.58 11.62
N GLN A 30 -9.83 -17.68 11.46
CA GLN A 30 -9.54 -16.25 11.30
C GLN A 30 -9.42 -15.61 12.68
N LYS A 31 -8.37 -14.84 12.88
CA LYS A 31 -8.19 -13.96 14.03
C LYS A 31 -8.36 -12.52 13.58
N VAL A 32 -9.21 -11.78 14.30
CA VAL A 32 -9.36 -10.33 14.07
C VAL A 32 -8.19 -9.64 14.75
N GLY A 33 -7.38 -8.94 13.96
CA GLY A 33 -6.21 -8.21 14.44
C GLY A 33 -6.54 -6.79 14.86
N LYS A 34 -7.22 -6.02 13.99
CA LYS A 34 -7.47 -4.59 14.24
C LYS A 34 -8.75 -4.10 13.56
N TYR A 35 -9.53 -3.24 14.23
CA TYR A 35 -10.58 -2.44 13.60
C TYR A 35 -9.96 -1.32 12.76
N LEU A 36 -10.35 -1.20 11.49
CA LEU A 36 -9.76 -0.25 10.54
C LEU A 36 -10.58 1.02 10.33
N GLY A 37 -11.87 0.99 10.62
CA GLY A 37 -12.76 2.14 10.43
C GLY A 37 -14.06 1.78 9.72
N ARG A 38 -14.91 2.79 9.55
CA ARG A 38 -16.11 2.71 8.71
C ARG A 38 -15.69 2.66 7.24
N VAL A 39 -16.35 1.82 6.46
CA VAL A 39 -16.14 1.71 5.01
C VAL A 39 -17.01 2.74 4.31
N TYR A 40 -16.40 3.48 3.38
CA TYR A 40 -17.07 4.34 2.42
C TYR A 40 -16.73 3.83 1.03
N THR A 41 -17.76 3.46 0.26
CA THR A 41 -17.59 3.10 -1.14
C THR A 41 -17.44 4.37 -1.95
N VAL A 42 -16.41 4.42 -2.80
CA VAL A 42 -16.21 5.52 -3.75
C VAL A 42 -16.25 4.94 -5.16
N ASP A 43 -17.20 5.40 -5.96
CA ASP A 43 -17.34 4.93 -7.34
C ASP A 43 -16.27 5.57 -8.23
N LYS A 44 -15.89 4.85 -9.29
CA LYS A 44 -14.94 5.33 -10.28
C LYS A 44 -15.65 6.32 -11.21
N GLU A 45 -15.10 7.52 -11.34
CA GLU A 45 -15.65 8.62 -12.15
C GLU A 45 -14.86 8.85 -13.44
N LYS A 46 -13.58 8.50 -13.45
CA LYS A 46 -12.67 8.70 -14.58
C LYS A 46 -11.80 7.48 -14.79
N ASP A 47 -11.26 7.36 -16.00
CA ASP A 47 -10.33 6.30 -16.38
C ASP A 47 -8.99 6.88 -16.85
N LEU A 48 -8.30 7.54 -15.93
CA LEU A 48 -6.97 8.08 -16.16
C LEU A 48 -5.96 6.93 -16.10
N ASN A 49 -5.12 6.85 -17.13
CA ASN A 49 -3.92 6.01 -17.08
C ASN A 49 -2.81 6.66 -16.21
N PHE A 50 -1.75 5.90 -15.93
CA PHE A 50 -0.65 6.38 -15.10
C PHE A 50 0.06 7.63 -15.66
N MET A 51 0.14 7.74 -16.99
CA MET A 51 0.79 8.85 -17.69
C MET A 51 0.11 10.20 -17.48
N HIS A 52 -1.20 10.23 -17.27
CA HIS A 52 -1.93 11.47 -16.97
C HIS A 52 -1.45 12.15 -15.67
N VAL A 53 -0.96 11.35 -14.70
CA VAL A 53 -0.45 11.85 -13.43
C VAL A 53 0.99 12.32 -13.56
N VAL A 54 1.81 11.51 -14.23
CA VAL A 54 3.26 11.70 -14.30
C VAL A 54 3.66 12.83 -15.26
N LYS A 55 2.93 13.01 -16.38
CA LYS A 55 3.21 14.03 -17.42
C LYS A 55 4.65 14.03 -17.95
N LYS A 56 5.31 12.87 -17.94
CA LYS A 56 6.63 12.63 -18.49
C LYS A 56 6.59 11.35 -19.31
N ASP A 57 7.64 11.11 -20.08
CA ASP A 57 7.90 9.81 -20.69
C ASP A 57 7.94 8.70 -19.61
N LEU A 58 7.32 7.55 -19.89
CA LEU A 58 7.09 6.49 -18.91
C LEU A 58 8.41 5.85 -18.51
N ASP A 59 9.20 5.43 -19.49
CA ASP A 59 10.44 4.69 -19.27
C ASP A 59 11.44 5.55 -18.52
N LYS A 60 11.60 6.81 -18.94
CA LYS A 60 12.44 7.78 -18.26
C LYS A 60 12.00 8.02 -16.81
N TYR A 61 10.69 8.18 -16.59
CA TYR A 61 10.18 8.38 -15.23
C TYR A 61 10.41 7.14 -14.35
N LEU A 62 10.13 5.94 -14.86
CA LEU A 62 10.31 4.70 -14.13
C LEU A 62 11.78 4.43 -13.82
N SER A 63 12.73 4.81 -14.69
CA SER A 63 14.16 4.67 -14.41
C SER A 63 14.64 5.64 -13.32
N GLU A 64 14.21 6.90 -13.37
CA GLU A 64 14.73 7.98 -12.51
C GLU A 64 14.03 8.08 -11.14
N THR A 65 12.80 7.56 -11.02
CA THR A 65 11.96 7.77 -9.84
C THR A 65 12.10 6.61 -8.85
N ASP A 66 12.15 6.91 -7.55
CA ASP A 66 12.20 5.88 -6.52
C ASP A 66 10.87 5.11 -6.36
N TYR A 67 10.94 3.94 -5.72
CA TYR A 67 9.77 3.08 -5.46
C TYR A 67 8.64 3.82 -4.73
N TYR A 68 9.00 4.61 -3.71
CA TYR A 68 8.06 5.31 -2.86
C TYR A 68 7.22 6.32 -3.64
N MET A 69 7.87 7.07 -4.55
CA MET A 69 7.24 8.07 -5.39
C MET A 69 6.32 7.43 -6.44
N ILE A 70 6.71 6.30 -7.05
CA ILE A 70 5.85 5.57 -7.99
C ILE A 70 4.57 5.08 -7.30
N ILE A 71 4.68 4.46 -6.12
CA ILE A 71 3.50 4.03 -5.35
C ILE A 71 2.61 5.21 -4.98
N LYS A 72 3.21 6.34 -4.60
CA LYS A 72 2.45 7.56 -4.26
C LYS A 72 1.68 8.10 -5.47
N ASP A 73 2.31 8.09 -6.65
CA ASP A 73 1.68 8.54 -7.89
C ASP A 73 0.60 7.55 -8.38
N LEU A 74 0.74 6.25 -8.10
CA LEU A 74 -0.32 5.26 -8.30
C LEU A 74 -1.54 5.51 -7.40
N ILE A 75 -1.31 5.77 -6.11
CA ILE A 75 -2.40 6.14 -5.19
C ILE A 75 -3.06 7.44 -5.68
N LEU A 76 -2.27 8.42 -6.11
CA LEU A 76 -2.79 9.68 -6.63
C LEU A 76 -3.66 9.45 -7.88
N LYS A 77 -3.19 8.64 -8.85
CA LYS A 77 -3.98 8.25 -10.03
C LYS A 77 -5.35 7.75 -9.61
N GLU A 78 -5.37 6.83 -8.66
CA GLU A 78 -6.63 6.20 -8.25
C GLU A 78 -7.55 7.16 -7.50
N LEU A 79 -7.00 8.02 -6.64
CA LEU A 79 -7.78 9.10 -6.03
C LEU A 79 -8.43 10.01 -7.07
N LEU A 80 -7.69 10.40 -8.12
CA LEU A 80 -8.22 11.25 -9.19
C LEU A 80 -9.30 10.51 -10.02
N ASN A 81 -9.12 9.21 -10.27
CA ASN A 81 -10.11 8.35 -10.92
C ASN A 81 -11.41 8.25 -10.13
N HIS A 82 -11.32 8.31 -8.80
CA HIS A 82 -12.46 8.28 -7.89
C HIS A 82 -12.98 9.67 -7.50
N GLY A 83 -12.63 10.72 -8.25
CA GLY A 83 -13.21 12.06 -8.07
C GLY A 83 -12.61 12.89 -6.94
N PHE A 84 -11.53 12.44 -6.29
CA PHE A 84 -10.87 13.25 -5.27
C PHE A 84 -10.16 14.45 -5.91
N VAL A 85 -10.28 15.61 -5.27
CA VAL A 85 -9.64 16.85 -5.70
C VAL A 85 -8.60 17.33 -4.69
N ARG A 86 -7.53 17.94 -5.17
CA ARG A 86 -6.49 18.50 -4.32
C ARG A 86 -7.03 19.68 -3.50
N LYS A 87 -6.76 19.69 -2.19
CA LYS A 87 -7.13 20.82 -1.32
C LYS A 87 -6.32 22.06 -1.68
N LYS A 88 -6.98 23.23 -1.79
CA LYS A 88 -6.43 24.52 -2.30
C LYS A 88 -5.06 24.93 -1.75
N TYR A 89 -4.76 24.58 -0.49
CA TYR A 89 -3.53 24.96 0.22
C TYR A 89 -2.68 23.76 0.67
N SER A 90 -2.86 22.59 0.04
CA SER A 90 -2.07 21.41 0.38
C SER A 90 -1.59 20.67 -0.85
N LYS A 91 -0.31 20.32 -0.86
CA LYS A 91 0.29 19.46 -1.89
C LYS A 91 -0.08 17.99 -1.73
N TYR A 92 -0.53 17.57 -0.54
CA TYR A 92 -0.66 16.16 -0.18
C TYR A 92 -2.05 15.73 0.27
N LYS A 93 -2.99 16.68 0.43
CA LYS A 93 -4.36 16.40 0.88
C LYS A 93 -5.33 16.43 -0.29
N TYR A 94 -6.10 15.35 -0.41
CA TYR A 94 -7.12 15.15 -1.42
C TYR A 94 -8.46 14.92 -0.74
N VAL A 95 -9.53 15.51 -1.26
CA VAL A 95 -10.84 15.51 -0.63
C VAL A 95 -11.96 15.15 -1.62
N LYS A 96 -12.98 14.46 -1.12
CA LYS A 96 -14.25 14.17 -1.81
C LYS A 96 -15.33 13.87 -0.78
N ASP A 97 -16.49 14.52 -0.85
CA ASP A 97 -17.68 14.22 -0.02
C ASP A 97 -17.39 14.08 1.48
N GLY A 98 -16.55 14.96 2.03
CA GLY A 98 -16.12 14.91 3.43
C GLY A 98 -15.09 13.83 3.76
N LEU A 99 -14.65 13.03 2.80
CA LEU A 99 -13.53 12.10 2.92
C LEU A 99 -12.22 12.82 2.57
N MET A 100 -11.14 12.50 3.28
CA MET A 100 -9.83 13.09 3.07
C MET A 100 -8.73 12.03 3.09
N VAL A 101 -7.83 12.13 2.11
CA VAL A 101 -6.60 11.33 2.03
C VAL A 101 -5.40 12.25 2.10
N ASP A 102 -4.51 11.98 3.06
CA ASP A 102 -3.25 12.68 3.25
C ASP A 102 -2.08 11.75 2.90
N LEU A 103 -1.46 12.00 1.74
CA LEU A 103 -0.34 11.21 1.23
C LEU A 103 0.97 11.49 1.97
N LYS A 104 1.10 12.59 2.71
CA LYS A 104 2.31 12.88 3.51
C LYS A 104 2.33 12.00 4.75
N TYR A 105 1.19 11.89 5.43
CA TYR A 105 1.07 11.14 6.69
C TYR A 105 0.50 9.73 6.50
N LYS A 106 0.19 9.33 5.26
CA LYS A 106 -0.37 8.01 4.93
C LYS A 106 -1.68 7.76 5.68
N LYS A 107 -2.57 8.77 5.70
CA LYS A 107 -3.81 8.79 6.48
C LYS A 107 -5.03 8.95 5.59
N VAL A 108 -6.10 8.27 5.97
CA VAL A 108 -7.43 8.31 5.38
C VAL A 108 -8.43 8.55 6.51
N PHE A 109 -9.19 9.64 6.42
CA PHE A 109 -10.11 10.06 7.47
C PHE A 109 -11.34 10.74 6.89
N ASN A 110 -12.42 10.78 7.68
CA ASN A 110 -13.63 11.51 7.32
C ASN A 110 -13.61 12.95 7.86
N ASP A 111 -14.72 13.65 7.61
CA ASP A 111 -15.06 15.00 8.05
C ASP A 111 -14.93 15.22 9.57
N LYS A 112 -15.09 14.14 10.35
CA LYS A 112 -14.95 14.12 11.81
C LYS A 112 -13.56 13.70 12.28
N GLU A 113 -12.58 13.71 11.38
CA GLU A 113 -11.18 13.31 11.61
C GLU A 113 -11.01 11.87 12.13
N LYS A 114 -12.00 11.01 11.92
CA LYS A 114 -11.93 9.59 12.29
C LYS A 114 -11.33 8.79 11.15
N GLU A 115 -10.44 7.86 11.50
CA GLU A 115 -9.89 6.90 10.53
C GLU A 115 -11.04 6.15 9.83
N CYS A 116 -10.96 6.08 8.51
CA CYS A 116 -11.92 5.37 7.70
C CYS A 116 -11.22 4.57 6.60
N VAL A 117 -12.02 3.77 5.90
CA VAL A 117 -11.57 2.91 4.82
C VAL A 117 -12.34 3.30 3.56
N LEU A 118 -11.62 3.54 2.46
CA LEU A 118 -12.22 3.75 1.17
C LEU A 118 -12.25 2.41 0.44
N ARG A 119 -13.44 1.92 0.10
CA ARG A 119 -13.55 0.81 -0.85
C ARG A 119 -13.47 1.40 -2.25
N MET A 120 -12.46 0.98 -3.00
CA MET A 120 -12.21 1.37 -4.38
C MET A 120 -11.71 0.16 -5.16
N ASN A 121 -12.20 -0.01 -6.38
CA ASN A 121 -11.98 -1.20 -7.20
C ASN A 121 -12.27 -2.48 -6.39
N GLU A 122 -11.35 -3.45 -6.41
CA GLU A 122 -11.45 -4.72 -5.67
C GLU A 122 -10.88 -4.64 -4.23
N GLY A 123 -10.43 -3.46 -3.80
CA GLY A 123 -9.66 -3.30 -2.57
C GLY A 123 -10.12 -2.19 -1.64
N PHE A 124 -9.25 -1.86 -0.69
CA PHE A 124 -9.51 -0.96 0.42
C PHE A 124 -8.32 -0.04 0.70
N LEU A 125 -8.44 1.22 0.30
CA LEU A 125 -7.45 2.24 0.62
C LEU A 125 -7.67 2.76 2.05
N CYS A 126 -6.71 2.50 2.93
CA CYS A 126 -6.71 2.96 4.31
C CYS A 126 -5.29 3.09 4.86
N ASN A 127 -5.16 3.58 6.10
CA ASN A 127 -3.86 3.75 6.77
C ASN A 127 -2.99 2.49 6.76
N THR A 128 -3.63 1.30 6.85
CA THR A 128 -2.90 0.03 6.90
C THR A 128 -2.35 -0.36 5.54
N THR A 129 -3.17 -0.30 4.50
CA THR A 129 -2.78 -0.69 3.13
C THR A 129 -1.78 0.31 2.54
N MET A 130 -1.98 1.61 2.76
CA MET A 130 -1.01 2.65 2.37
C MET A 130 0.36 2.44 3.02
N LYS A 131 0.40 2.15 4.33
CA LYS A 131 1.66 1.87 5.02
C LYS A 131 2.30 0.56 4.55
N GLY A 132 1.49 -0.47 4.29
CA GLY A 132 1.95 -1.76 3.78
C GLY A 132 2.64 -1.63 2.43
N LEU A 133 2.06 -0.85 1.51
CA LEU A 133 2.64 -0.55 0.21
C LEU A 133 3.90 0.32 0.32
N LEU A 134 3.78 1.49 0.95
CA LEU A 134 4.87 2.48 0.97
C LEU A 134 6.11 2.03 1.77
N ASN A 135 5.96 1.02 2.64
CA ASN A 135 7.06 0.47 3.43
C ASN A 135 7.40 -0.97 3.03
N PHE A 136 6.93 -1.45 1.88
CA PHE A 136 7.20 -2.81 1.43
C PHE A 136 8.69 -2.98 1.12
N LYS A 137 9.32 -4.00 1.70
CA LYS A 137 10.75 -4.28 1.51
C LYS A 137 11.05 -5.53 0.67
N GLY A 138 10.06 -6.35 0.37
CA GLY A 138 10.24 -7.59 -0.40
C GLY A 138 11.11 -8.62 0.34
N GLU A 139 10.47 -9.62 0.96
CA GLU A 139 11.17 -10.71 1.64
C GLU A 139 10.76 -12.05 1.03
N GLY A 140 11.74 -12.94 0.80
CA GLY A 140 11.55 -14.27 0.24
C GLY A 140 12.09 -14.43 -1.18
N SER A 141 11.66 -15.49 -1.85
CA SER A 141 11.99 -15.72 -3.27
C SER A 141 11.37 -14.66 -4.18
N GLU A 142 11.92 -14.45 -5.38
CA GLU A 142 11.39 -13.51 -6.38
C GLU A 142 9.89 -13.70 -6.62
N ARG A 143 9.45 -14.97 -6.75
CA ARG A 143 8.05 -15.33 -6.92
C ARG A 143 7.19 -14.88 -5.73
N GLU A 144 7.67 -15.08 -4.51
CA GLU A 144 6.96 -14.66 -3.30
C GLU A 144 6.89 -13.14 -3.17
N ILE A 145 7.99 -12.43 -3.50
CA ILE A 145 8.04 -10.97 -3.51
C ILE A 145 7.01 -10.42 -4.50
N GLY A 146 7.00 -10.95 -5.73
CA GLY A 146 6.09 -10.52 -6.79
C GLY A 146 4.63 -10.76 -6.39
N GLN A 147 4.33 -11.93 -5.83
CA GLN A 147 2.99 -12.25 -5.35
C GLN A 147 2.56 -11.37 -4.17
N LYS A 148 3.46 -11.10 -3.21
CA LYS A 148 3.18 -10.19 -2.09
C LYS A 148 2.94 -8.76 -2.56
N LEU A 149 3.73 -8.26 -3.52
CA LEU A 149 3.55 -6.94 -4.10
C LEU A 149 2.19 -6.82 -4.81
N ALA A 150 1.87 -7.79 -5.68
CA ALA A 150 0.59 -7.81 -6.40
C ALA A 150 -0.60 -7.83 -5.44
N ASN A 151 -0.56 -8.70 -4.43
CA ASN A 151 -1.60 -8.76 -3.40
C ASN A 151 -1.74 -7.42 -2.65
N ASN A 152 -0.64 -6.78 -2.27
CA ASN A 152 -0.69 -5.49 -1.59
C ASN A 152 -1.31 -4.38 -2.45
N LEU A 153 -1.03 -4.37 -3.76
CA LEU A 153 -1.61 -3.41 -4.70
C LEU A 153 -3.13 -3.61 -4.82
N VAL A 154 -3.56 -4.85 -5.04
CA VAL A 154 -4.98 -5.22 -5.11
C VAL A 154 -5.70 -4.93 -3.79
N GLU A 155 -5.12 -5.31 -2.65
CA GLU A 155 -5.71 -5.04 -1.34
C GLU A 155 -5.87 -3.54 -1.04
N ALA A 156 -4.99 -2.70 -1.58
CA ALA A 156 -5.10 -1.25 -1.48
C ALA A 156 -6.11 -0.65 -2.48
N GLY A 157 -6.66 -1.45 -3.38
CA GLY A 157 -7.58 -1.02 -4.42
C GLY A 157 -6.88 -0.31 -5.59
N LEU A 158 -5.59 -0.57 -5.81
CA LEU A 158 -4.82 0.05 -6.88
C LEU A 158 -4.80 -0.83 -8.12
N VAL A 159 -5.18 -0.25 -9.27
CA VAL A 159 -4.97 -0.86 -10.58
C VAL A 159 -3.62 -0.43 -11.11
N VAL A 160 -2.77 -1.36 -11.53
CA VAL A 160 -1.41 -1.10 -11.99
C VAL A 160 -1.22 -1.63 -13.41
N ASP A 161 -0.54 -0.86 -14.25
CA ASP A 161 -0.16 -1.27 -15.60
C ASP A 161 1.05 -2.23 -15.51
N GLN A 162 1.18 -3.16 -16.44
CA GLN A 162 2.21 -4.21 -16.40
C GLN A 162 3.63 -3.63 -16.29
N ASP A 163 3.95 -2.62 -17.09
CA ASP A 163 5.29 -2.00 -17.11
C ASP A 163 5.61 -1.30 -15.77
N VAL A 164 4.61 -0.66 -15.17
CA VAL A 164 4.76 -0.02 -13.86
C VAL A 164 4.96 -1.09 -12.78
N PHE A 165 4.26 -2.22 -12.86
CA PHE A 165 4.45 -3.33 -11.93
C PHE A 165 5.86 -3.92 -12.02
N LEU A 166 6.36 -4.18 -13.23
CA LEU A 166 7.72 -4.69 -13.44
C LEU A 166 8.76 -3.71 -12.90
N ALA A 167 8.61 -2.41 -13.17
CA ALA A 167 9.51 -1.39 -12.64
C ALA A 167 9.48 -1.29 -11.10
N LEU A 168 8.32 -1.47 -10.47
CA LEU A 168 8.22 -1.54 -9.00
C LEU A 168 8.94 -2.78 -8.46
N PHE A 169 8.74 -3.92 -9.09
CA PHE A 169 9.37 -5.19 -8.71
C PHE A 169 10.90 -5.11 -8.81
N ASP A 170 11.44 -4.59 -9.92
CA ASP A 170 12.87 -4.41 -10.13
C ASP A 170 13.50 -3.49 -9.07
N LYS A 171 12.78 -2.44 -8.67
CA LYS A 171 13.25 -1.51 -7.63
C LYS A 171 13.33 -2.18 -6.25
N ILE A 172 12.44 -3.12 -5.96
CA ILE A 172 12.51 -3.91 -4.72
C ILE A 172 13.73 -4.83 -4.74
N GLY A 173 13.99 -5.49 -5.87
CA GLY A 173 15.20 -6.30 -6.02
C GLY A 173 16.48 -5.50 -5.74
N LYS A 174 16.60 -4.31 -6.35
CA LYS A 174 17.75 -3.41 -6.12
C LYS A 174 17.88 -2.94 -4.67
N LEU A 175 16.78 -2.68 -3.98
CA LEU A 175 16.79 -2.28 -2.56
C LEU A 175 17.40 -3.38 -1.66
N ASN A 176 17.10 -4.65 -1.95
CA ASN A 176 17.62 -5.78 -1.18
C ASN A 176 19.12 -6.02 -1.38
N TYR A 177 19.63 -5.81 -2.60
CA TYR A 177 21.07 -5.93 -2.87
C TYR A 177 21.90 -4.90 -2.12
N VAL A 178 21.42 -3.66 -2.00
CA VAL A 178 22.13 -2.59 -1.25
C VAL A 178 22.20 -2.93 0.24
N THR A 179 21.12 -3.44 0.84
CA THR A 179 21.12 -3.81 2.26
C THR A 179 22.02 -4.99 2.63
N MET A 180 22.39 -5.84 1.66
CA MET A 180 23.33 -6.96 1.90
C MET A 180 24.80 -6.53 1.86
N GLN A 181 25.13 -5.37 1.29
CA GLN A 181 26.52 -4.87 1.20
C GLN A 181 26.91 -3.94 2.36
N GLU A 182 25.99 -3.62 3.27
CA GLU A 182 26.23 -2.74 4.43
C GLU A 182 26.42 -3.49 5.76
N GLU A 183 26.52 -4.83 5.76
CA GLU A 183 26.91 -5.55 6.98
C GLU A 183 28.42 -5.35 7.23
N PRO A 184 28.83 -4.73 8.35
CA PRO A 184 30.25 -4.60 8.67
C PRO A 184 30.84 -5.99 8.91
N GLU A 185 31.95 -6.30 8.22
CA GLU A 185 32.81 -7.43 8.57
C GLU A 185 33.19 -7.30 10.05
N TYR A 186 32.70 -8.24 10.87
CA TYR A 186 33.21 -8.39 12.22
C TYR A 186 34.65 -8.91 12.10
N GLU A 187 35.63 -8.02 12.31
CA GLU A 187 37.01 -8.44 12.56
C GLU A 187 37.01 -9.33 13.82
N GLU A 188 37.31 -10.61 13.63
CA GLU A 188 37.59 -11.53 14.74
C GLU A 188 38.83 -11.04 15.47
N TYR A 189 38.64 -10.39 16.63
CA TYR A 189 39.72 -10.15 17.58
C TYR A 189 40.21 -11.50 18.12
N ILE A 190 41.34 -11.96 17.60
CA ILE A 190 42.10 -13.05 18.21
C ILE A 190 42.77 -12.47 19.47
N GLU A 191 42.24 -12.81 20.64
CA GLU A 191 42.94 -12.59 21.92
C GLU A 191 44.16 -13.51 21.97
N GLU A 192 45.35 -12.98 21.68
CA GLU A 192 46.61 -13.62 22.07
C GLU A 192 46.72 -13.57 23.60
N LYS A 193 46.59 -14.74 24.23
CA LYS A 193 46.92 -14.92 25.65
C LYS A 193 48.42 -15.13 25.78
N GLU A 194 49.07 -14.24 26.53
CA GLU A 194 50.40 -14.43 27.13
C GLU A 194 50.39 -15.51 28.23
#